data_AF-A0A3N7G657-F1
#
_entry.id   AF-A0A3N7G657-F1
#
_cell.length_a   1.000
_cell.length_b   1.000
_cell.length_c   1.000
_cell.angle_alpha   90.00
_cell.angle_beta   90.00
_cell.angle_gamma   90.00
#
_symmetry.space_group_name_H-M   'P 1'
#
loop_
_entity.id
_entity.type
_entity.pdbx_description
1 polymer ?
#
loop_
_entity_poly.entity_id
_entity_poly.type
_entity_poly.pdbx_seq_one_letter_code
_entity_poly.pdbx_strand_id
1 'polypeptide(L)'
;MGLKTQLRNFKNMEKQLRKKLGASEIKTLLSTAVYMFSIGSNDYLVPFITNSTLLQSYSKKEYVKMVIGNITTVIQEIYKIGGRKFGLSKLIPLGCFPFSRAQKLSSTGGSGCMEQFTLLANYTIEHSLKLLKSLRRAN
;
A
#
# COMPACT_ATOMS: atom_id res chain seq x y z
N MET A 1 -13.06 2.00 -1.97
CA MET A 1 -12.81 2.17 -0.52
C MET A 1 -11.35 2.53 -0.28
N GLY A 2 -11.04 3.68 0.30
CA GLY A 2 -9.66 4.16 0.50
C GLY A 2 -8.95 3.58 1.73
N LEU A 3 -7.63 3.72 1.79
CA LEU A 3 -6.79 3.17 2.87
C LEU A 3 -7.17 3.72 4.26
N LYS A 4 -7.49 5.01 4.38
CA LYS A 4 -7.97 5.63 5.64
C LYS A 4 -9.26 4.97 6.13
N THR A 5 -10.18 4.65 5.22
CA THR A 5 -11.44 3.96 5.53
C THR A 5 -11.17 2.54 6.04
N GLN A 6 -10.25 1.81 5.41
CA GLN A 6 -9.86 0.46 5.84
C GLN A 6 -9.28 0.48 7.27
N LEU A 7 -8.41 1.45 7.59
CA LEU A 7 -7.89 1.63 8.95
C LEU A 7 -9.00 1.94 9.97
N ARG A 8 -9.97 2.79 9.61
CA ARG A 8 -11.12 3.08 10.47
C ARG A 8 -11.95 1.83 10.74
N ASN A 9 -12.20 1.03 9.71
CA ASN A 9 -12.93 -0.23 9.84
C ASN A 9 -12.17 -1.22 10.74
N PHE A 10 -10.85 -1.32 10.59
CA PHE A 10 -10.00 -2.12 11.47
C PHE A 10 -10.08 -1.67 12.93
N LYS A 11 -9.97 -0.36 13.20
CA LYS A 11 -10.13 0.21 14.55
C LYS A 11 -11.51 -0.09 15.14
N ASN A 12 -12.57 -0.06 14.34
CA ASN A 12 -13.92 -0.40 14.79
C ASN A 12 -14.07 -1.89 15.08
N MET A 13 -13.49 -2.76 14.25
CA MET A 13 -13.44 -4.20 14.49
C MET A 13 -12.70 -4.51 15.79
N GLU A 14 -11.56 -3.87 16.04
CA GLU A 14 -10.77 -4.08 17.26
C GLU A 14 -11.58 -3.71 18.50
N LYS A 15 -12.25 -2.55 18.50
CA LYS A 15 -13.13 -2.13 19.61
C LYS A 15 -14.24 -3.14 19.88
N GLN A 16 -14.84 -3.72 18.84
CA GLN A 16 -15.89 -4.73 18.99
C GLN A 16 -15.35 -6.04 19.55
N LEU A 17 -14.21 -6.52 19.04
CA LEU A 17 -13.59 -7.75 19.53
C LEU A 17 -13.10 -7.58 20.97
N ARG A 18 -12.55 -6.42 21.33
CA ARG A 18 -12.14 -6.11 22.72
C ARG A 18 -13.30 -6.24 23.70
N LYS A 19 -14.50 -5.81 23.33
CA LYS A 19 -15.70 -5.96 24.17
C LYS A 19 -16.13 -7.41 24.34
N LYS A 20 -15.87 -8.27 23.35
CA LYS A 20 -16.27 -9.68 23.36
C LYS A 20 -15.25 -10.61 24.04
N LEU A 21 -13.96 -10.38 23.79
CA LEU A 21 -12.86 -11.25 24.21
C LEU A 21 -12.16 -10.75 25.50
N GLY A 22 -12.38 -9.49 25.88
CA GLY A 22 -11.62 -8.86 26.94
C GLY A 22 -10.17 -8.52 26.55
N ALA A 23 -9.45 -7.88 27.47
CA ALA A 23 -8.17 -7.23 27.17
C ALA A 23 -7.00 -8.20 26.88
N SER A 24 -6.96 -9.35 27.55
CA SER A 24 -5.87 -10.33 27.40
C SER A 24 -5.94 -11.05 26.05
N GLU A 25 -7.12 -11.56 25.71
CA GLU A 25 -7.35 -12.33 24.48
C GLU A 25 -7.20 -11.44 23.24
N ILE A 26 -7.73 -10.21 23.24
CA ILE A 26 -7.56 -9.30 22.09
C ILE A 26 -6.09 -8.93 21.87
N LYS A 27 -5.31 -8.75 22.94
CA LYS A 27 -3.88 -8.47 22.85
C LYS A 27 -3.13 -9.65 22.21
N THR A 28 -3.50 -10.88 22.59
CA THR A 28 -2.93 -12.11 22.01
C THR A 28 -3.34 -12.26 20.54
N LEU A 29 -4.61 -12.06 20.21
CA LEU A 29 -5.11 -12.12 18.83
C LEU A 29 -4.38 -11.13 17.91
N LEU A 30 -4.29 -9.86 18.32
CA LEU A 30 -3.65 -8.82 17.50
C LEU A 30 -2.14 -9.07 17.31
N SER A 31 -1.44 -9.51 18.36
CA SER A 31 0.00 -9.76 18.29
C SER A 31 0.36 -11.01 17.49
N THR A 32 -0.53 -12.00 17.42
CA THR A 32 -0.29 -13.27 16.72
C THR A 32 -0.78 -13.29 15.28
N ALA A 33 -1.79 -12.47 14.95
CA ALA A 33 -2.35 -12.34 13.61
C ALA A 33 -1.34 -11.80 12.57
N VAL A 34 -1.57 -12.16 11.30
CA VAL A 34 -0.80 -11.68 10.15
C VAL A 34 -1.62 -10.67 9.37
N TYR A 35 -1.07 -9.46 9.21
CA TYR A 35 -1.70 -8.35 8.49
C TYR A 35 -1.13 -8.29 7.07
N MET A 36 -1.90 -8.75 6.08
CA MET A 36 -1.48 -8.78 4.67
C MET A 36 -1.91 -7.51 3.93
N PHE A 37 -0.97 -6.91 3.21
CA PHE A 37 -1.17 -5.70 2.40
C PHE A 37 -0.87 -5.99 0.93
N SER A 38 -1.84 -5.66 0.07
CA SER A 38 -1.68 -5.53 -1.38
C SER A 38 -2.15 -4.13 -1.76
N ILE A 39 -1.19 -3.22 -1.97
CA ILE A 39 -1.47 -1.78 -2.05
C ILE A 39 -0.44 -1.08 -2.94
N GLY A 40 -0.83 0.07 -3.52
CA GLY A 40 0.04 0.91 -4.35
C GLY A 40 -0.25 0.79 -5.85
N SER A 41 -0.79 -0.33 -6.33
CA SER A 41 -1.05 -0.52 -7.78
C SER A 41 -1.96 0.55 -8.37
N ASN A 42 -3.06 0.85 -7.69
CA ASN A 42 -4.04 1.81 -8.18
C ASN A 42 -3.51 3.24 -8.14
N ASP A 43 -2.63 3.55 -7.19
CA ASP A 43 -1.97 4.86 -7.09
C ASP A 43 -1.11 5.15 -8.33
N TYR A 44 -0.53 4.12 -8.97
CA TYR A 44 0.28 4.28 -10.19
C TYR A 44 -0.46 4.02 -11.49
N LEU A 45 -1.54 3.22 -11.49
CA LEU A 45 -2.30 2.94 -12.71
C LEU A 45 -3.41 3.96 -12.96
N VAL A 46 -4.22 4.27 -11.94
CA VAL A 46 -5.44 5.07 -12.12
C VAL A 46 -5.15 6.48 -12.63
N PRO A 47 -4.18 7.24 -12.11
CA PRO A 47 -3.92 8.59 -12.61
C PRO A 47 -3.53 8.63 -14.10
N PHE A 48 -2.90 7.57 -14.61
CA PHE A 48 -2.57 7.42 -16.03
C PHE A 48 -3.76 6.96 -16.89
N ILE A 49 -4.66 6.16 -16.33
CA ILE A 49 -5.90 5.75 -17.01
C ILE A 49 -6.85 6.94 -17.18
N THR A 50 -6.96 7.79 -16.16
CA THR A 50 -7.96 8.85 -16.11
C THR A 50 -7.45 10.20 -16.61
N ASN A 51 -6.24 10.27 -17.18
CA ASN A 51 -5.56 11.53 -17.54
C ASN A 51 -5.63 12.55 -16.40
N SER A 52 -5.37 12.09 -15.18
CA SER A 52 -5.56 12.88 -13.98
C SER A 52 -4.59 14.06 -13.92
N THR A 53 -5.10 15.24 -13.57
CA THR A 53 -4.27 16.42 -13.26
C THR A 53 -3.36 16.20 -12.05
N LEU A 54 -3.61 15.15 -11.27
CA LEU A 54 -2.82 14.77 -10.09
C LEU A 54 -1.34 14.50 -10.44
N LEU A 55 -1.07 13.98 -11.65
CA LEU A 55 0.31 13.82 -12.15
C LEU A 55 0.94 15.12 -12.65
N GLN A 56 0.15 16.18 -12.85
CA GLN A 56 0.59 17.53 -13.21
C GLN A 56 0.81 18.39 -11.97
N SER A 57 0.04 18.16 -10.90
CA SER A 57 0.12 18.92 -9.64
C SER A 57 1.30 18.54 -8.75
N TYR A 58 1.92 17.38 -8.98
CA TYR A 58 3.05 16.90 -8.18
C TYR A 58 4.14 16.35 -9.08
N SER A 59 5.41 16.54 -8.69
CA SER A 59 6.48 15.75 -9.29
C SER A 59 6.28 14.26 -8.99
N LYS A 60 6.77 13.38 -9.87
CA LYS A 60 6.74 11.92 -9.66
C LYS A 60 7.29 11.53 -8.28
N LYS A 61 8.35 12.21 -7.82
CA LYS A 61 9.01 11.96 -6.53
C LYS A 61 8.13 12.35 -5.34
N GLU A 62 7.45 13.49 -5.41
CA GLU A 62 6.53 13.94 -4.36
C GLU A 62 5.33 13.01 -4.26
N TYR A 63 4.76 12.61 -5.40
CA TYR A 63 3.63 11.69 -5.41
C TYR A 63 4.00 10.33 -4.80
N VAL A 64 5.15 9.76 -5.18
CA VAL A 64 5.65 8.51 -4.60
C VAL A 64 5.86 8.63 -3.09
N LYS A 65 6.44 9.73 -2.61
CA LYS A 65 6.59 9.99 -1.16
C LYS A 65 5.23 10.05 -0.45
N MET A 66 4.22 10.64 -1.08
CA MET A 66 2.86 10.70 -0.53
C MET A 66 2.24 9.30 -0.41
N VAL A 67 2.37 8.47 -1.45
CA VAL A 67 1.88 7.07 -1.43
C VAL A 67 2.58 6.27 -0.32
N ILE A 68 3.92 6.34 -0.24
CA ILE A 68 4.69 5.70 0.83
C ILE A 68 4.19 6.19 2.20
N GLY A 69 4.09 7.51 2.40
CA GLY A 69 3.66 8.13 3.66
C GLY A 69 2.28 7.64 4.12
N ASN A 70 1.34 7.51 3.19
CA ASN A 70 0.00 7.00 3.48
C ASN A 70 0.04 5.53 3.92
N ILE A 71 0.80 4.68 3.23
CA ILE A 71 0.96 3.25 3.58
C ILE A 71 1.64 3.11 4.94
N THR A 72 2.74 3.83 5.15
CA THR A 72 3.52 3.75 6.39
C THR A 72 2.72 4.22 7.60
N THR A 73 1.90 5.26 7.45
CA THR A 73 1.02 5.76 8.52
C THR A 73 0.05 4.67 8.97
N VAL A 74 -0.58 3.96 8.05
CA VAL A 74 -1.54 2.90 8.41
C VAL A 74 -0.87 1.71 9.08
N ILE A 75 0.30 1.30 8.59
CA ILE A 75 1.10 0.24 9.22
C ILE A 75 1.46 0.62 10.66
N GLN A 76 1.93 1.86 10.88
CA GLN A 76 2.26 2.35 12.23
C GLN A 76 1.05 2.37 13.15
N GLU A 77 -0.12 2.78 12.65
CA GLU A 77 -1.34 2.79 13.45
C GLU A 77 -1.78 1.38 13.86
N ILE A 78 -1.71 0.40 12.95
CA ILE A 78 -1.98 -1.02 13.27
C ILE A 78 -0.96 -1.54 14.28
N TYR A 79 0.30 -1.15 14.14
CA TYR A 79 1.35 -1.50 15.08
C TYR A 79 1.06 -0.95 16.49
N LYS A 80 0.67 0.33 16.61
CA LYS A 80 0.27 0.95 17.88
C LYS A 80 -0.91 0.23 18.55
N ILE A 81 -1.85 -0.29 17.76
CA ILE A 81 -3.03 -1.03 18.25
C ILE A 81 -2.65 -2.42 18.80
N GLY A 82 -1.54 -3.01 18.33
CA GLY A 82 -1.05 -4.30 18.81
C GLY A 82 -0.61 -5.27 17.72
N GLY A 83 -0.76 -4.92 16.44
CA GLY A 83 -0.32 -5.75 15.32
C GLY A 83 1.20 -5.91 15.27
N ARG A 84 1.70 -7.12 15.00
CA ARG A 84 3.16 -7.39 15.00
C ARG A 84 3.68 -8.07 13.73
N LYS A 85 2.87 -8.85 13.03
CA LYS A 85 3.30 -9.60 11.84
C LYS A 85 2.68 -8.99 10.58
N PHE A 86 3.50 -8.42 9.71
CA PHE A 86 3.03 -7.74 8.50
C PHE A 86 3.56 -8.46 7.26
N GLY A 87 2.68 -8.74 6.31
CA GLY A 87 3.03 -9.18 4.97
C GLY A 87 2.75 -8.08 3.97
N LEU A 88 3.72 -7.68 3.17
CA LEU A 88 3.53 -6.73 2.08
C LEU A 88 3.81 -7.44 0.76
N SER A 89 2.79 -7.52 -0.11
CA SER A 89 2.92 -8.16 -1.41
C SER A 89 3.84 -7.34 -2.31
N LYS A 90 4.74 -8.03 -3.02
CA LYS A 90 5.41 -7.40 -4.16
C LYS A 90 4.37 -7.05 -5.21
N LEU A 91 4.57 -5.92 -5.87
CA LEU A 91 3.71 -5.51 -6.97
C LEU A 91 4.12 -6.27 -8.23
N ILE A 92 3.11 -6.80 -8.92
CA ILE A 92 3.28 -7.41 -10.25
C ILE A 92 3.71 -6.29 -11.23
N PRO A 93 4.47 -6.58 -12.30
CA PRO A 93 4.89 -5.58 -13.27
C PRO A 93 3.70 -4.83 -13.90
N LEU A 94 3.29 -3.71 -13.30
CA LEU A 94 2.08 -2.98 -13.66
C LEU A 94 2.12 -2.52 -15.12
N GLY A 95 3.31 -2.13 -15.60
CA GLY A 95 3.50 -1.76 -17.00
C GLY A 95 3.29 -2.90 -18.00
N CYS A 96 3.25 -4.14 -17.53
CA CYS A 96 2.98 -5.33 -18.31
C CYS A 96 1.52 -5.80 -18.20
N PHE A 97 0.61 -4.99 -17.67
CA PHE A 97 -0.81 -5.32 -17.76
C PHE A 97 -1.31 -5.14 -19.20
N PRO A 98 -2.29 -5.94 -19.67
CA PRO A 98 -2.84 -5.80 -21.02
C PRO A 98 -3.24 -4.36 -21.34
N PHE A 99 -3.89 -3.69 -20.40
CA PHE A 99 -4.26 -2.27 -20.52
C PHE A 99 -3.04 -1.37 -20.75
N SER A 100 -1.97 -1.51 -19.95
CA SER A 100 -0.77 -0.71 -20.07
C SER A 100 -0.04 -0.94 -21.41
N ARG A 101 -0.02 -2.18 -21.91
CA ARG A 101 0.54 -2.47 -23.24
C ARG A 101 -0.29 -1.83 -24.35
N ALA A 102 -1.61 -1.94 -24.29
CA ALA A 102 -2.51 -1.32 -25.26
C ALA A 102 -2.36 0.20 -25.26
N GLN A 103 -2.28 0.83 -24.08
CA GLN A 103 -2.06 2.27 -23.96
C GLN A 103 -0.72 2.70 -24.56
N LYS A 104 0.37 1.99 -24.28
CA LYS A 104 1.69 2.28 -24.86
C LYS A 104 1.66 2.20 -26.39
N LEU A 105 1.02 1.16 -26.93
CA LEU A 105 0.85 0.98 -28.36
C LEU A 105 0.08 2.14 -28.97
N SER A 106 -1.05 2.54 -28.38
CA SER A 106 -1.86 3.65 -28.88
C SER A 106 -1.18 5.02 -28.75
N SER A 107 -0.39 5.26 -27.70
CA SER A 107 0.22 6.57 -27.43
C SER A 107 1.56 6.80 -28.13
N THR A 108 2.37 5.75 -28.33
CA THR A 108 3.73 5.90 -28.89
C THR A 108 4.01 4.99 -30.09
N GLY A 109 3.05 4.14 -30.50
CA GLY A 109 3.28 3.08 -31.50
C GLY A 109 4.21 1.96 -30.99
N GLY A 110 4.62 1.99 -29.73
CA GLY A 110 5.62 1.08 -29.16
C GLY A 110 5.00 -0.14 -28.51
N SER A 111 5.58 -1.32 -28.73
CA SER A 111 5.17 -2.55 -28.06
C SER A 111 5.88 -2.72 -26.69
N GLY A 112 5.40 -3.70 -25.90
CA GLY A 112 6.03 -4.08 -24.63
C GLY A 112 5.56 -3.29 -23.41
N CYS A 113 6.24 -3.49 -22.28
CA CYS A 113 5.81 -2.97 -20.99
C CYS A 113 6.16 -1.48 -20.79
N MET A 114 5.39 -0.82 -19.92
CA MET A 114 5.74 0.51 -19.38
C MET A 114 6.56 0.38 -18.10
N GLU A 115 7.89 0.26 -18.24
CA GLU A 115 8.81 0.00 -17.12
C GLU A 115 8.68 1.00 -15.96
N GLN A 116 8.40 2.27 -16.27
CA GLN A 116 8.24 3.31 -15.26
C GLN A 116 7.21 2.95 -14.17
N PHE A 117 6.11 2.28 -14.49
CA PHE A 117 5.09 1.92 -13.49
C PHE A 117 5.59 0.84 -12.55
N THR A 118 6.26 -0.17 -13.12
CA THR A 118 6.87 -1.26 -12.35
C THR A 118 7.95 -0.73 -11.42
N LEU A 119 8.78 0.22 -11.87
CA LEU A 119 9.84 0.83 -11.06
C LEU A 119 9.28 1.63 -9.87
N LEU A 120 8.29 2.49 -10.11
CA LEU A 120 7.67 3.30 -9.04
C LEU A 120 6.94 2.42 -8.01
N ALA A 121 6.21 1.42 -8.50
CA ALA A 121 5.57 0.41 -7.67
C ALA A 121 6.56 -0.32 -6.77
N ASN A 122 7.65 -0.83 -7.33
CA ASN A 122 8.69 -1.53 -6.58
C ASN A 122 9.37 -0.61 -5.56
N TYR A 123 9.69 0.63 -5.95
CA TYR A 123 10.29 1.60 -5.05
C TYR A 123 9.43 1.83 -3.80
N THR A 124 8.12 1.95 -3.96
CA THR A 124 7.18 2.14 -2.85
C THR A 124 7.14 0.94 -1.91
N ILE A 125 7.06 -0.28 -2.45
CA ILE A 125 7.09 -1.50 -1.64
C ILE A 125 8.40 -1.62 -0.87
N GLU A 126 9.54 -1.41 -1.51
CA GLU A 126 10.86 -1.49 -0.86
C GLU A 126 10.99 -0.48 0.29
N HIS A 127 10.47 0.74 0.12
CA HIS A 127 10.48 1.75 1.19
C HIS A 127 9.54 1.39 2.34
N SER A 128 8.34 0.88 2.05
CA SER A 128 7.43 0.38 3.08
C SER A 128 8.01 -0.83 3.83
N LEU A 129 8.74 -1.71 3.15
CA LEU A 129 9.47 -2.83 3.77
C LEU A 129 10.58 -2.35 4.72
N LYS A 130 11.30 -1.27 4.38
CA LYS A 130 12.31 -0.68 5.28
C LYS A 130 11.70 -0.25 6.61
N LEU A 131 10.52 0.38 6.58
CA LEU A 131 9.78 0.71 7.81
C LEU A 131 9.38 -0.55 8.59
N LEU A 132 8.86 -1.58 7.93
CA LEU A 132 8.50 -2.83 8.62
C LEU A 132 9.72 -3.45 9.32
N LYS A 133 10.89 -3.41 8.66
CA LYS A 133 12.15 -3.85 9.25
C LYS A 133 12.56 -2.99 10.46
N SER A 134 12.37 -1.68 10.42
CA SER A 134 12.71 -0.79 11.55
C SER A 134 11.77 -0.99 12.74
N LEU A 135 10.48 -1.19 12.51
CA LEU A 135 9.50 -1.48 13.56
C LEU A 135 9.82 -2.80 14.28
N ARG A 136 10.28 -3.81 13.55
CA ARG A 136 10.69 -5.10 14.13
C ARG A 136 11.95 -4.98 15.03
N ARG A 137 12.86 -4.06 14.73
CA ARG A 137 14.10 -3.84 15.50
C ARG A 137 13.92 -3.00 16.76
N ALA A 138 12.78 -2.32 16.90
CA ALA A 138 12.48 -1.42 18.01
C ALA A 138 11.81 -2.13 19.21
N ASN A 139 11.63 -3.45 19.14
CA ASN A 139 11.19 -4.33 20.22
C ASN A 139 12.29 -5.35 20.52
#